data_AF-M7SYD1-F1
#
_entry.id   AF-M7SYD1-F1
#
_cell.length_a   1.000
_cell.length_b   1.000
_cell.length_c   1.000
_cell.angle_alpha   90.00
_cell.angle_beta   90.00
_cell.angle_gamma   90.00
#
_symmetry.space_group_name_H-M   'P 1'
#
loop_
_entity.id
_entity.type
_entity.pdbx_description
1 polymer ?
#
loop_
_entity_poly.entity_id
_entity_poly.type
_entity_poly.pdbx_seq_one_letter_code
_entity_poly.pdbx_strand_id
1 'polypeptide(L)'
;MTPHFEFVLKSQDNEGCIACFKELNTSNTKVLKCEHTVCQDCCDDILNEGKVTGQRSAKCPECGKVFWVFKSKTGGILDEDLRNFEVDSSVLAEINDESDGGHIITGTGQKIEGYVPNSGKRPCLGDDFNGFQPTSSSTAQKWLKLCDKTPDKPVMPSAKTTAATKLIIDWQEAAPNDKIIVFVEWAITANVLGRMLQSKKIPFVYYFGELDPKHRAKTLKAFEENESIKVMIMGIKCGNLGLNITCANRAICLSLWYNYGNEEQARGRTRRHGQKKETYFVRIVVENSVDDRMLKLQEKKRQDIEPAMLSGKLEKMLTEQDVRWLFGQTQAQDEPSTD
;
A
#
# COMPACT_ATOMS: atom_id res chain seq x y z
N MET A 1 -55.85 7.43 6.30
CA MET A 1 -54.50 7.91 5.93
C MET A 1 -54.42 7.87 4.41
N THR A 2 -53.89 8.91 3.77
CA THR A 2 -53.88 9.01 2.30
C THR A 2 -52.98 7.94 1.69
N PRO A 3 -53.29 7.39 0.50
CA PRO A 3 -52.48 6.36 -0.15
C PRO A 3 -51.01 6.76 -0.33
N HIS A 4 -50.76 8.06 -0.46
CA HIS A 4 -49.43 8.64 -0.59
C HIS A 4 -48.55 8.41 0.67
N PHE A 5 -49.13 8.37 1.86
CA PHE A 5 -48.36 8.22 3.10
C PHE A 5 -47.93 6.76 3.32
N GLU A 6 -48.76 5.82 2.91
CA GLU A 6 -48.46 4.39 2.94
C GLU A 6 -47.39 4.01 1.90
N PHE A 7 -47.37 4.68 0.75
CA PHE A 7 -46.35 4.53 -0.29
C PHE A 7 -44.96 5.05 0.12
N VAL A 8 -44.90 6.16 0.87
CA VAL A 8 -43.64 6.71 1.38
C VAL A 8 -42.99 5.78 2.41
N LEU A 9 -43.79 5.11 3.25
CA LEU A 9 -43.27 4.16 4.23
C LEU A 9 -42.69 2.90 3.57
N LYS A 10 -43.37 2.34 2.55
CA LYS A 10 -42.84 1.20 1.76
C LYS A 10 -41.52 1.52 1.03
N SER A 11 -41.29 2.78 0.63
CA SER A 11 -40.01 3.18 0.04
C SER A 11 -38.86 3.23 1.05
N GLN A 12 -39.14 3.48 2.34
CA GLN A 12 -38.13 3.41 3.40
C GLN A 12 -37.73 1.95 3.73
N ASP A 13 -38.64 1.00 3.52
CA ASP A 13 -38.38 -0.44 3.60
C ASP A 13 -37.80 -1.03 2.30
N ASN A 14 -37.39 -0.17 1.35
CA ASN A 14 -36.72 -0.53 0.09
C ASN A 14 -37.59 -1.32 -0.92
N GLU A 15 -38.93 -1.27 -0.82
CA GLU A 15 -39.86 -2.07 -1.64
C GLU A 15 -40.39 -1.34 -2.90
N GLY A 16 -39.97 -0.11 -3.19
CA GLY A 16 -40.48 0.70 -4.31
C GLY A 16 -39.43 1.59 -4.99
N CYS A 17 -39.75 2.12 -6.18
CA CYS A 17 -38.86 3.00 -6.93
C CYS A 17 -38.68 4.34 -6.19
N ILE A 18 -37.46 4.72 -5.84
CA ILE A 18 -37.20 5.97 -5.10
C ILE A 18 -37.49 7.26 -5.90
N ALA A 19 -37.63 7.17 -7.23
CA ALA A 19 -37.87 8.34 -8.08
C ALA A 19 -39.36 8.60 -8.36
N CYS A 20 -40.16 7.55 -8.57
CA CYS A 20 -41.58 7.67 -8.88
C CYS A 20 -42.51 7.04 -7.85
N PHE A 21 -41.94 6.44 -6.79
CA PHE A 21 -42.63 5.79 -5.68
C PHE A 21 -43.57 4.66 -6.10
N LYS A 22 -43.41 4.06 -7.28
CA LYS A 22 -44.22 2.92 -7.75
C LYS A 22 -43.59 1.59 -7.31
N GLU A 23 -44.44 0.57 -7.13
CA GLU A 23 -43.99 -0.81 -6.84
C GLU A 23 -43.14 -1.38 -7.99
N LEU A 24 -42.13 -2.16 -7.62
CA LEU A 24 -41.09 -2.65 -8.51
C LEU A 24 -41.27 -4.14 -8.80
N ASN A 25 -41.31 -4.51 -10.09
CA ASN A 25 -41.27 -5.90 -10.52
C ASN A 25 -39.82 -6.32 -10.80
N THR A 26 -39.47 -7.58 -10.51
CA THR A 26 -38.10 -8.13 -10.64
C THR A 26 -37.46 -7.97 -12.01
N SER A 27 -38.24 -7.81 -13.08
CA SER A 27 -37.75 -7.61 -14.45
C SER A 27 -37.39 -6.17 -14.81
N ASN A 28 -37.96 -5.16 -14.14
CA ASN A 28 -37.82 -3.74 -14.52
C ASN A 28 -37.14 -2.89 -13.43
N THR A 29 -36.30 -3.53 -12.63
CA THR A 29 -35.70 -2.95 -11.43
C THR A 29 -34.19 -2.81 -11.55
N LYS A 30 -33.66 -1.62 -11.26
CA LYS A 30 -32.22 -1.34 -11.20
C LYS A 30 -31.82 -0.91 -9.79
N VAL A 31 -30.85 -1.62 -9.22
CA VAL A 31 -30.21 -1.25 -7.97
C VAL A 31 -29.01 -0.36 -8.29
N LEU A 32 -29.01 0.87 -7.77
CA LEU A 32 -27.91 1.81 -7.93
C LEU A 32 -26.71 1.40 -7.05
N LYS A 33 -25.51 1.92 -7.33
CA LYS A 33 -24.30 1.66 -6.50
C LYS A 33 -24.44 2.04 -5.03
N CYS A 34 -25.42 2.89 -4.70
CA CYS A 34 -25.75 3.31 -3.35
C CYS A 34 -26.86 2.47 -2.71
N GLU A 35 -27.17 1.30 -3.28
CA GLU A 35 -28.17 0.32 -2.82
C GLU A 35 -29.62 0.80 -2.82
N HIS A 36 -29.89 1.97 -3.40
CA HIS A 36 -31.25 2.45 -3.66
C HIS A 36 -31.78 1.90 -4.98
N THR A 37 -33.08 1.64 -5.01
CA THR A 37 -33.72 0.94 -6.11
C THR A 37 -34.59 1.86 -6.96
N VAL A 38 -34.40 1.83 -8.28
CA VAL A 38 -35.12 2.67 -9.26
C VAL A 38 -35.69 1.79 -10.36
N CYS A 39 -36.87 2.11 -10.89
CA CYS A 39 -37.38 1.44 -12.08
C CYS A 39 -36.56 1.82 -13.31
N GLN A 40 -36.57 0.95 -14.33
CA GLN A 40 -35.82 1.18 -15.57
C GLN A 40 -36.16 2.54 -16.21
N ASP A 41 -37.45 2.88 -16.32
CA ASP A 41 -37.91 4.11 -16.96
C ASP A 41 -37.36 5.36 -16.25
N CYS A 42 -37.46 5.42 -14.92
CA CYS A 42 -36.93 6.54 -14.15
C CYS A 42 -35.40 6.60 -14.18
N CYS A 43 -34.72 5.46 -14.25
CA CYS A 43 -33.27 5.43 -14.43
C CYS A 43 -32.87 6.07 -15.76
N ASP A 44 -33.60 5.75 -16.84
CA ASP A 44 -33.32 6.26 -18.17
C ASP A 44 -33.68 7.75 -18.30
N ASP A 45 -34.75 8.21 -17.65
CA ASP A 45 -35.12 9.63 -17.58
C ASP A 45 -34.03 10.47 -16.91
N ILE A 46 -33.53 10.03 -15.74
CA ILE A 46 -32.44 10.69 -15.02
C ILE A 46 -31.17 10.75 -15.90
N LEU A 47 -30.89 9.67 -16.64
CA LEU A 47 -29.73 9.63 -17.53
C LEU A 47 -29.89 10.53 -18.75
N ASN A 48 -31.10 10.65 -19.29
CA ASN A 48 -31.38 11.48 -20.44
C ASN A 48 -31.37 12.97 -20.08
N GLU A 49 -31.93 13.34 -18.93
CA GLU A 49 -31.83 14.70 -18.40
C GLU A 49 -30.38 15.13 -18.20
N GLY A 50 -29.54 14.26 -17.62
CA GLY A 50 -28.11 14.51 -17.45
C GLY A 50 -27.37 14.73 -18.77
N LYS A 51 -27.75 14.03 -19.85
CA LYS A 51 -27.18 14.24 -21.19
C LYS A 51 -27.62 15.57 -21.81
N VAL A 52 -28.89 15.92 -21.70
CA VAL A 52 -29.46 17.15 -22.31
C VAL A 52 -28.95 18.40 -21.59
N THR A 53 -28.82 18.34 -20.26
CA THR A 53 -28.31 19.45 -19.43
C THR A 53 -26.79 19.55 -19.40
N GLY A 54 -26.07 18.62 -20.05
CA GLY A 54 -24.61 18.62 -20.11
C GLY A 54 -23.94 18.29 -18.77
N GLN A 55 -24.64 17.60 -17.87
CA GLN A 55 -24.07 17.17 -16.59
C GLN A 55 -23.00 16.09 -16.84
N ARG A 56 -21.92 16.14 -16.05
CA ARG A 56 -20.81 15.18 -16.13
C ARG A 56 -21.17 13.81 -15.54
N SER A 57 -22.17 13.75 -14.67
CA SER A 57 -22.57 12.55 -13.93
C SER A 57 -24.03 12.62 -13.51
N ALA A 58 -24.72 11.48 -13.49
CA ALA A 58 -26.04 11.35 -12.88
C ALA A 58 -25.93 10.89 -11.42
N LYS A 59 -26.74 11.53 -10.56
CA LYS A 59 -26.75 11.32 -9.11
C LYS A 59 -28.05 10.66 -8.67
N CYS A 60 -27.98 9.86 -7.61
CA CYS A 60 -29.14 9.26 -6.96
C CYS A 60 -30.06 10.36 -6.41
N PRO A 61 -31.37 10.35 -6.72
CA PRO A 61 -32.32 11.35 -6.21
C PRO A 61 -32.42 11.38 -4.69
N GLU A 62 -32.27 10.22 -4.01
CA GLU A 62 -32.45 10.10 -2.57
C GLU A 62 -31.22 10.55 -1.78
N CYS A 63 -30.04 10.03 -2.12
CA CYS A 63 -28.81 10.25 -1.34
C CYS A 63 -27.73 11.08 -2.05
N GLY A 64 -27.97 11.53 -3.28
CA GLY A 64 -27.05 12.38 -4.04
C GLY A 64 -25.76 11.70 -4.53
N LYS A 65 -25.54 10.42 -4.22
CA LYS A 65 -24.37 9.66 -4.66
C LYS A 65 -24.36 9.46 -6.18
N VAL A 66 -23.20 9.60 -6.81
CA VAL A 66 -23.04 9.39 -8.25
C VAL A 66 -23.19 7.91 -8.58
N PHE A 67 -24.09 7.58 -9.51
CA PHE A 67 -24.26 6.20 -9.98
C PHE A 67 -23.84 6.02 -11.44
N TRP A 68 -23.75 7.11 -12.22
CA TRP A 68 -23.36 7.06 -13.63
C TRP A 68 -22.55 8.29 -14.03
N VAL A 69 -21.52 8.10 -14.86
CA VAL A 69 -20.66 9.17 -15.39
C VAL A 69 -20.77 9.20 -16.90
N PHE A 70 -21.07 10.36 -17.47
CA PHE A 70 -21.18 10.52 -18.92
C PHE A 70 -19.79 10.71 -19.52
N LYS A 71 -19.43 9.85 -20.47
CA LYS A 71 -18.14 9.97 -21.17
C LYS A 71 -18.18 11.15 -22.14
N SER A 72 -17.32 12.14 -21.90
CA SER A 72 -17.00 13.18 -22.87
C SER A 72 -16.47 12.55 -24.17
N LYS A 73 -16.83 13.11 -25.33
CA LYS A 73 -16.28 12.69 -26.64
C LYS A 73 -14.81 13.05 -26.84
N THR A 74 -14.16 13.66 -25.85
CA THR A 74 -12.70 13.81 -25.76
C THR A 74 -12.20 13.19 -24.45
N GLY A 75 -11.15 12.38 -24.57
CA GLY A 75 -10.80 11.32 -23.62
C GLY A 75 -10.47 11.70 -22.17
N GLY A 76 -10.28 10.65 -21.38
CA GLY A 76 -9.84 10.69 -19.99
C GLY A 76 -10.91 10.24 -19.01
N ILE A 77 -10.79 9.02 -18.49
CA ILE A 77 -11.57 8.54 -17.34
C ILE A 77 -10.72 8.80 -16.09
N LEU A 78 -11.16 9.75 -15.28
CA LEU A 78 -10.71 9.96 -13.90
C LEU A 78 -11.85 9.49 -12.99
N ASP A 79 -11.54 8.56 -12.08
CA ASP A 79 -12.48 8.01 -11.10
C ASP A 79 -12.34 8.71 -9.74
N GLU A 80 -13.43 8.75 -8.98
CA GLU A 80 -13.93 9.91 -8.24
C GLU A 80 -13.69 9.92 -6.71
N ASP A 81 -12.88 9.02 -6.15
CA ASP A 81 -12.80 8.82 -4.69
C ASP A 81 -11.74 9.67 -3.94
N LEU A 82 -11.12 10.68 -4.56
CA LEU A 82 -10.08 11.53 -3.94
C LEU A 82 -10.58 12.91 -3.43
N ARG A 83 -11.89 13.19 -3.41
CA ARG A 83 -12.42 14.55 -3.19
C ARG A 83 -12.66 15.01 -1.74
N ASN A 84 -12.13 14.35 -0.71
CA ASN A 84 -12.16 14.91 0.65
C ASN A 84 -10.89 15.66 1.06
N PHE A 85 -10.06 16.07 0.10
CA PHE A 85 -8.97 17.01 0.33
C PHE A 85 -9.12 18.20 -0.63
N GLU A 86 -9.71 19.29 -0.14
CA GLU A 86 -9.77 20.54 -0.91
C GLU A 86 -8.34 21.04 -1.16
N VAL A 87 -7.94 21.06 -2.43
CA VAL A 87 -6.76 21.77 -2.89
C VAL A 87 -7.24 22.78 -3.93
N ASP A 88 -6.89 24.04 -3.69
CA ASP A 88 -7.33 25.21 -4.44
C ASP A 88 -7.16 25.05 -5.97
N SER A 89 -8.23 25.34 -6.71
CA SER A 89 -8.33 25.20 -8.16
C SER A 89 -7.34 26.06 -8.96
N SER A 90 -6.72 27.06 -8.33
CA SER A 90 -5.69 27.89 -8.96
C SER A 90 -4.38 27.13 -9.26
N VAL A 91 -4.07 26.07 -8.50
CA VAL A 91 -2.84 25.27 -8.67
C VAL A 91 -2.91 24.33 -9.89
N LEU A 92 -4.12 23.98 -10.33
CA LEU A 92 -4.33 23.03 -11.44
C LEU A 92 -4.20 23.68 -12.83
N ALA A 93 -4.28 25.01 -12.93
CA ALA A 93 -4.23 25.73 -14.20
C ALA A 93 -2.82 25.88 -14.77
N GLU A 94 -1.76 25.71 -13.97
CA GLU A 94 -0.35 25.81 -14.42
C GLU A 94 0.21 24.50 -14.99
N ILE A 95 -0.61 23.45 -15.15
CA ILE A 95 -0.17 22.12 -15.60
C ILE A 95 -0.32 21.95 -17.13
N ASN A 96 -0.01 23.00 -17.89
CA ASN A 96 0.27 22.93 -19.31
C ASN A 96 1.54 23.75 -19.56
N ASP A 97 2.67 23.12 -19.89
CA ASP A 97 3.27 23.25 -21.22
C ASP A 97 4.58 22.46 -21.37
N GLU A 98 4.94 22.31 -22.64
CA GLU A 98 6.14 21.76 -23.24
C GLU A 98 7.46 22.47 -22.83
N SER A 99 8.57 21.79 -23.12
CA SER A 99 9.95 22.31 -23.24
C SER A 99 10.51 23.20 -22.12
N ASP A 100 11.40 22.65 -21.29
CA ASP A 100 12.77 23.20 -21.24
C ASP A 100 13.79 22.30 -20.54
N GLY A 101 15.06 22.61 -20.77
CA GLY A 101 16.27 21.86 -20.41
C GLY A 101 16.34 21.39 -18.96
N GLY A 102 17.00 20.25 -18.78
CA GLY A 102 16.95 19.48 -17.54
C GLY A 102 17.56 20.17 -16.33
N HIS A 103 16.86 20.10 -15.19
CA HIS A 103 17.43 20.00 -13.86
C HIS A 103 16.43 19.26 -12.94
N ILE A 104 16.96 18.49 -12.00
CA ILE A 104 16.18 17.92 -10.91
C ILE A 104 15.84 19.09 -9.99
N ILE A 105 14.62 19.60 -10.07
CA ILE A 105 14.08 20.46 -9.03
C ILE A 105 13.56 19.53 -7.94
N THR A 106 14.43 19.13 -7.01
CA THR A 106 13.93 18.89 -5.65
C THR A 106 13.36 20.23 -5.18
N GLY A 107 12.40 20.24 -4.26
CA GLY A 107 11.99 21.48 -3.58
C GLY A 107 13.12 22.23 -2.86
N THR A 108 14.37 21.74 -2.93
CA THR A 108 15.58 22.36 -2.37
C THR A 108 16.78 22.41 -3.33
N GLY A 109 16.65 22.03 -4.61
CA GLY A 109 17.72 22.15 -5.63
C GLY A 109 19.04 21.41 -5.37
N GLN A 110 19.15 20.52 -4.37
CA GLN A 110 20.43 19.87 -4.04
C GLN A 110 20.70 18.58 -4.83
N LYS A 111 21.86 18.52 -5.48
CA LYS A 111 22.43 17.29 -6.07
C LYS A 111 22.76 16.28 -4.95
N ILE A 112 22.37 15.03 -5.14
CA ILE A 112 22.76 13.92 -4.26
C ILE A 112 24.10 13.38 -4.76
N GLU A 113 25.16 13.57 -3.97
CA GLU A 113 26.48 12.99 -4.24
C GLU A 113 26.40 11.46 -4.30
N GLY A 114 26.98 10.85 -5.33
CA GLY A 114 27.02 9.39 -5.52
C GLY A 114 25.82 8.77 -6.23
N TYR A 115 24.78 9.54 -6.57
CA TYR A 115 23.67 9.06 -7.39
C TYR A 115 24.07 9.05 -8.87
N VAL A 116 24.13 7.86 -9.50
CA VAL A 116 24.38 7.70 -10.94
C VAL A 116 23.21 6.93 -11.56
N PRO A 117 22.31 7.59 -12.31
CA PRO A 117 21.15 6.92 -12.91
C PRO A 117 21.63 5.93 -13.96
N ASN A 118 21.38 4.65 -13.71
CA ASN A 118 21.87 3.59 -14.58
C ASN A 118 20.82 3.26 -15.66
N SER A 119 20.52 4.22 -16.55
CA SER A 119 19.68 3.96 -17.75
C SER A 119 19.46 5.15 -18.71
N GLY A 120 20.24 6.25 -18.65
CA GLY A 120 19.96 7.43 -19.48
C GLY A 120 18.58 8.08 -19.24
N LYS A 121 17.80 7.56 -18.29
CA LYS A 121 16.55 8.16 -17.79
C LYS A 121 16.88 9.24 -16.79
N ARG A 122 16.03 10.27 -16.74
CA ARG A 122 16.11 11.30 -15.71
C ARG A 122 15.85 10.67 -14.34
N PRO A 123 16.66 11.00 -13.32
CA PRO A 123 16.45 10.54 -11.95
C PRO A 123 15.08 10.95 -11.41
N CYS A 124 14.38 10.04 -10.76
CA CYS A 124 13.15 10.33 -10.03
C CYS A 124 13.40 10.32 -8.52
N LEU A 125 12.58 11.07 -7.76
CA LEU A 125 12.61 10.99 -6.30
C LEU A 125 12.20 9.57 -5.85
N GLY A 126 12.94 9.02 -4.90
CA GLY A 126 12.79 7.65 -4.40
C GLY A 126 13.53 6.57 -5.19
N ASP A 127 14.21 6.93 -6.29
CA ASP A 127 15.07 5.99 -7.03
C ASP A 127 16.20 5.47 -6.15
N ASP A 128 16.44 4.16 -6.27
CA ASP A 128 17.59 3.54 -5.65
C ASP A 128 18.89 3.77 -6.46
N PHE A 129 20.00 3.18 -6.01
CA PHE A 129 21.30 3.28 -6.68
C PHE A 129 21.28 2.80 -8.14
N ASN A 130 20.37 1.88 -8.50
CA ASN A 130 20.22 1.35 -9.85
C ASN A 130 19.22 2.14 -10.71
N GLY A 131 18.58 3.18 -10.17
CA GLY A 131 17.51 3.92 -10.84
C GLY A 131 16.19 3.13 -10.89
N PHE A 132 15.94 2.28 -9.89
CA PHE A 132 14.74 1.46 -9.80
C PHE A 132 13.85 1.89 -8.62
N GLN A 133 12.53 1.71 -8.79
CA GLN A 133 11.51 1.81 -7.74
C GLN A 133 10.49 0.68 -7.92
N PRO A 134 10.02 0.04 -6.84
CA PRO A 134 8.99 -1.00 -6.92
C PRO A 134 7.62 -0.43 -7.34
N THR A 135 6.89 -1.21 -8.13
CA THR A 135 5.57 -0.81 -8.66
C THR A 135 4.53 -0.90 -7.55
N SER A 136 4.00 0.25 -7.15
CA SER A 136 2.82 0.34 -6.29
C SER A 136 1.54 0.56 -7.11
N SER A 137 0.38 0.57 -6.46
CA SER A 137 -0.90 0.82 -7.14
C SER A 137 -0.90 2.15 -7.88
N SER A 138 -1.71 2.26 -8.95
CA SER A 138 -1.79 3.48 -9.75
C SER A 138 -2.14 4.72 -8.92
N THR A 139 -3.02 4.57 -7.92
CA THR A 139 -3.36 5.61 -6.95
C THR A 139 -2.16 6.00 -6.08
N ALA A 140 -1.43 5.02 -5.56
CA ALA A 140 -0.24 5.27 -4.73
C ALA A 140 0.87 5.98 -5.54
N GLN A 141 1.09 5.59 -6.79
CA GLN A 141 2.03 6.26 -7.69
C GLN A 141 1.63 7.70 -8.00
N LYS A 142 0.33 7.96 -8.23
CA LYS A 142 -0.19 9.33 -8.43
C LYS A 142 0.03 10.18 -7.19
N TRP A 143 -0.27 9.63 -6.01
CA TRP A 143 -0.07 10.31 -4.72
C TRP A 143 1.41 10.64 -4.47
N LEU A 144 2.33 9.69 -4.69
CA LEU A 144 3.77 9.93 -4.56
C LEU A 144 4.23 11.05 -5.51
N LYS A 145 3.82 11.00 -6.79
CA LYS A 145 4.17 12.03 -7.77
C LYS A 145 3.62 13.41 -7.40
N LEU A 146 2.44 13.46 -6.78
CA LEU A 146 1.87 14.71 -6.28
C LEU A 146 2.74 15.26 -5.15
N CYS A 147 3.04 14.43 -4.14
CA CYS A 147 3.90 14.81 -3.02
C CYS A 147 5.30 15.26 -3.47
N ASP A 148 5.87 14.58 -4.47
CA ASP A 148 7.18 14.91 -5.03
C ASP A 148 7.19 16.30 -5.72
N LYS A 149 6.04 16.74 -6.24
CA LYS A 149 5.85 18.04 -6.91
C LYS A 149 5.39 19.16 -5.98
N THR A 150 4.95 18.84 -4.76
CA THR A 150 4.45 19.81 -3.78
C THR A 150 5.40 19.89 -2.58
N PRO A 151 6.41 20.78 -2.59
CA PRO A 151 7.37 20.91 -1.50
C PRO A 151 6.72 21.16 -0.13
N ASP A 152 5.62 21.91 -0.11
CA ASP A 152 4.86 22.24 1.11
C ASP A 152 4.09 21.04 1.69
N LYS A 153 3.91 19.98 0.90
CA LYS A 153 3.19 18.75 1.26
C LYS A 153 4.06 17.53 0.89
N PRO A 154 5.20 17.33 1.57
CA PRO A 154 6.07 16.20 1.27
C PRO A 154 5.40 14.89 1.67
N VAL A 155 5.98 13.78 1.21
CA VAL A 155 5.57 12.44 1.64
C VAL A 155 5.62 12.35 3.16
N MET A 156 4.46 12.13 3.77
CA MET A 156 4.29 11.95 5.21
C MET A 156 4.89 10.61 5.65
N PRO A 157 5.90 10.59 6.53
CA PRO A 157 6.41 9.34 7.07
C PRO A 157 5.42 8.77 8.10
N SER A 158 5.34 7.44 8.16
CA SER A 158 4.60 6.74 9.22
C SER A 158 5.47 6.55 10.46
N ALA A 159 4.85 6.18 11.59
CA ALA A 159 5.58 5.82 12.80
C ALA A 159 6.63 4.71 12.54
N LYS A 160 6.25 3.68 11.77
CA LYS A 160 7.14 2.57 11.43
C LYS A 160 8.30 2.99 10.52
N THR A 161 8.04 3.76 9.46
CA THR A 161 9.11 4.20 8.55
C THR A 161 10.05 5.20 9.23
N THR A 162 9.52 6.02 10.15
CA THR A 162 10.33 6.92 10.99
C THR A 162 11.24 6.11 11.93
N ALA A 163 10.69 5.13 12.65
CA ALA A 163 11.46 4.25 13.52
C ALA A 163 12.53 3.46 12.76
N ALA A 164 12.19 2.90 11.59
CA ALA A 164 13.14 2.18 10.74
C ALA A 164 14.27 3.09 10.27
N THR A 165 13.94 4.29 9.81
CA THR A 165 14.94 5.26 9.33
C THR A 165 15.89 5.66 10.47
N LYS A 166 15.36 5.91 11.67
CA LYS A 166 16.18 6.18 12.85
C LYS A 166 17.10 5.00 13.18
N LEU A 167 16.57 3.79 13.22
CA LEU A 167 17.35 2.58 13.51
C LEU A 167 18.45 2.34 12.47
N ILE A 168 18.18 2.61 11.19
CA ILE A 168 19.18 2.50 10.12
C ILE A 168 20.35 3.47 10.38
N ILE A 169 20.05 4.73 10.72
CA ILE A 169 21.08 5.73 11.03
C ILE A 169 21.90 5.29 12.23
N ASP A 170 21.22 4.94 13.34
CA ASP A 170 21.87 4.55 14.59
C ASP A 170 22.79 3.31 14.36
N TRP A 171 22.37 2.35 13.53
CA TRP A 171 23.21 1.20 13.17
C TRP A 171 24.36 1.54 12.23
N GLN A 172 24.18 2.45 11.27
CA GLN A 172 25.26 2.90 10.39
C GLN A 172 26.32 3.70 11.17
N GLU A 173 25.92 4.48 12.17
CA GLU A 173 26.84 5.21 13.05
C GLU A 173 27.62 4.25 13.97
N ALA A 174 26.93 3.29 14.59
CA ALA A 174 27.56 2.33 15.50
C ALA A 174 28.46 1.31 14.79
N ALA A 175 28.08 0.87 13.58
CA ALA A 175 28.81 -0.13 12.81
C ALA A 175 28.81 0.23 11.32
N PRO A 176 29.69 1.16 10.88
CA PRO A 176 29.71 1.67 9.51
C PRO A 176 29.94 0.63 8.42
N ASN A 177 30.45 -0.56 8.77
CA ASN A 177 30.75 -1.64 7.83
C ASN A 177 29.64 -2.70 7.74
N ASP A 178 28.58 -2.58 8.53
CA ASP A 178 27.48 -3.54 8.52
C ASP A 178 26.49 -3.24 7.40
N LYS A 179 25.88 -4.30 6.87
CA LYS A 179 24.83 -4.18 5.86
C LYS A 179 23.49 -4.59 6.44
N ILE A 180 22.48 -3.80 6.11
CA ILE A 180 21.13 -3.83 6.68
C ILE A 180 20.14 -4.21 5.57
N ILE A 181 19.32 -5.22 5.84
CA ILE A 181 18.16 -5.57 5.03
C ILE A 181 16.89 -5.09 5.73
N VAL A 182 16.05 -4.36 5.01
CA VAL A 182 14.75 -3.92 5.50
C VAL A 182 13.66 -4.69 4.76
N PHE A 183 12.97 -5.60 5.45
CA PHE A 183 11.87 -6.36 4.91
C PHE A 183 10.57 -5.57 4.98
N VAL A 184 9.89 -5.45 3.85
CA VAL A 184 8.61 -4.76 3.69
C VAL A 184 7.63 -5.62 2.90
N GLU A 185 6.33 -5.57 3.23
CA GLU A 185 5.31 -6.24 2.42
C GLU A 185 4.88 -5.34 1.24
N TRP A 186 4.64 -4.06 1.50
CA TRP A 186 4.00 -3.15 0.55
C TRP A 186 5.00 -2.29 -0.20
N ALA A 187 4.92 -2.29 -1.53
CA ALA A 187 5.76 -1.45 -2.41
C ALA A 187 5.63 0.05 -2.09
N ILE A 188 4.43 0.52 -1.70
CA ILE A 188 4.24 1.93 -1.32
C ILE A 188 5.05 2.30 -0.07
N THR A 189 5.11 1.41 0.93
CA THR A 189 5.94 1.61 2.13
C THR A 189 7.42 1.65 1.77
N ALA A 190 7.85 0.81 0.83
CA ALA A 190 9.20 0.83 0.27
C ALA A 190 9.52 2.18 -0.40
N ASN A 191 8.61 2.67 -1.24
CA ASN A 191 8.74 3.94 -1.96
C ASN A 191 8.81 5.15 -1.03
N VAL A 192 8.04 5.13 0.06
CA VAL A 192 8.11 6.15 1.13
C VAL A 192 9.46 6.08 1.84
N LEU A 193 9.89 4.88 2.25
CA LEU A 193 11.17 4.70 2.92
C LEU A 193 12.36 5.10 2.04
N GLY A 194 12.35 4.77 0.75
CA GLY A 194 13.43 5.18 -0.16
C GLY A 194 13.54 6.69 -0.31
N ARG A 195 12.42 7.43 -0.34
CA ARG A 195 12.44 8.90 -0.30
C ARG A 195 13.03 9.44 0.99
N MET A 196 12.73 8.80 2.13
CA MET A 196 13.32 9.16 3.43
C MET A 196 14.82 8.87 3.51
N LEU A 197 15.29 7.75 2.95
CA LEU A 197 16.72 7.43 2.88
C LEU A 197 17.45 8.38 1.93
N GLN A 198 16.82 8.70 0.79
CA GLN A 198 17.34 9.64 -0.20
C GLN A 198 17.48 11.05 0.38
N SER A 199 16.49 11.56 1.13
CA SER A 199 16.58 12.88 1.77
C SER A 199 17.69 12.96 2.82
N LYS A 200 18.06 11.81 3.39
CA LYS A 200 19.20 11.65 4.32
C LYS A 200 20.51 11.29 3.63
N LYS A 201 20.54 11.25 2.29
CA LYS A 201 21.72 10.90 1.49
C LYS A 201 22.28 9.50 1.81
N ILE A 202 21.41 8.56 2.21
CA ILE A 202 21.80 7.16 2.48
C ILE A 202 21.64 6.37 1.18
N PRO A 203 22.71 5.81 0.60
CA PRO A 203 22.59 4.96 -0.60
C PRO A 203 21.93 3.63 -0.26
N PHE A 204 20.96 3.23 -1.10
CA PHE A 204 20.24 1.98 -0.93
C PHE A 204 19.93 1.33 -2.28
N VAL A 205 19.50 0.06 -2.23
CA VAL A 205 18.96 -0.69 -3.37
C VAL A 205 17.63 -1.35 -3.01
N TYR A 206 16.74 -1.53 -3.97
CA TYR A 206 15.54 -2.35 -3.78
C TYR A 206 15.71 -3.75 -4.33
N TYR A 207 15.12 -4.74 -3.66
CA TYR A 207 15.03 -6.11 -4.15
C TYR A 207 13.57 -6.62 -4.07
N PHE A 208 12.88 -6.60 -5.21
CA PHE A 208 11.48 -6.99 -5.34
C PHE A 208 11.28 -8.04 -6.43
N GLY A 209 10.17 -8.78 -6.38
CA GLY A 209 9.88 -9.88 -7.30
C GLY A 209 9.67 -9.44 -8.75
N GLU A 210 9.38 -8.16 -8.94
CA GLU A 210 9.19 -7.48 -10.23
C GLU A 210 10.48 -7.34 -11.02
N LEU A 211 11.64 -7.43 -10.34
CA LEU A 211 12.94 -7.27 -10.97
C LEU A 211 13.23 -8.40 -11.97
N ASP A 212 13.65 -8.03 -13.17
CA ASP A 212 14.13 -9.00 -14.15
C ASP A 212 15.40 -9.72 -13.64
N PRO A 213 15.72 -10.93 -14.13
CA PRO A 213 16.87 -11.70 -13.66
C PRO A 213 18.21 -10.94 -13.71
N LYS A 214 18.43 -10.11 -14.74
CA LYS A 214 19.66 -9.34 -14.90
C LYS A 214 19.74 -8.23 -13.86
N HIS A 215 18.63 -7.54 -13.60
CA HIS A 215 18.55 -6.50 -12.59
C HIS A 215 18.67 -7.06 -11.17
N ARG A 216 18.11 -8.25 -10.89
CA ARG A 216 18.29 -8.96 -9.61
C ARG A 216 19.77 -9.26 -9.35
N ALA A 217 20.47 -9.83 -10.32
CA ALA A 217 21.90 -10.13 -10.20
C ALA A 217 22.72 -8.84 -9.97
N LYS A 218 22.43 -7.79 -10.74
CA LYS A 218 23.07 -6.48 -10.60
C LYS A 218 22.83 -5.85 -9.21
N THR A 219 21.61 -5.94 -8.70
CA THR A 219 21.22 -5.43 -7.38
C THR A 219 21.97 -6.15 -6.27
N LEU A 220 22.04 -7.48 -6.32
CA LEU A 220 22.79 -8.27 -5.35
C LEU A 220 24.28 -7.96 -5.40
N LYS A 221 24.85 -7.89 -6.62
CA LYS A 221 26.26 -7.54 -6.81
C LYS A 221 26.58 -6.14 -6.27
N ALA A 222 25.74 -5.15 -6.57
CA ALA A 222 25.89 -3.80 -6.03
C ALA A 222 25.81 -3.79 -4.50
N PHE A 223 24.87 -4.53 -3.91
CA PHE A 223 24.76 -4.65 -2.47
C PHE A 223 25.90 -5.45 -1.83
N GLU A 224 26.54 -6.39 -2.52
CA GLU A 224 27.64 -7.17 -1.95
C GLU A 224 28.97 -6.42 -2.06
N GLU A 225 29.30 -5.92 -3.25
CA GLU A 225 30.62 -5.40 -3.60
C GLU A 225 30.76 -3.89 -3.35
N ASN A 226 29.68 -3.11 -3.41
CA ASN A 226 29.79 -1.66 -3.20
C ASN A 226 29.77 -1.33 -1.70
N GLU A 227 30.86 -0.75 -1.20
CA GLU A 227 30.98 -0.35 0.20
C GLU A 227 30.09 0.84 0.56
N SER A 228 29.69 1.70 -0.38
CA SER A 228 28.79 2.83 -0.09
C SER A 228 27.33 2.39 0.11
N ILE A 229 26.95 1.22 -0.41
CA ILE A 229 25.59 0.68 -0.32
C ILE A 229 25.52 -0.25 0.89
N LYS A 230 24.90 0.26 1.96
CA LYS A 230 24.72 -0.49 3.21
C LYS A 230 23.28 -0.92 3.45
N VAL A 231 22.31 -0.37 2.72
CA VAL A 231 20.88 -0.64 2.94
C VAL A 231 20.28 -1.31 1.70
N MET A 232 19.58 -2.42 1.92
CA MET A 232 18.70 -3.03 0.92
C MET A 232 17.26 -3.04 1.45
N ILE A 233 16.32 -2.52 0.66
CA ILE A 233 14.89 -2.65 0.95
C ILE A 233 14.36 -3.84 0.13
N MET A 234 13.90 -4.88 0.81
CA MET A 234 13.50 -6.14 0.20
C MET A 234 12.02 -6.44 0.46
N GLY A 235 11.32 -6.91 -0.57
CA GLY A 235 9.98 -7.49 -0.40
C GLY A 235 10.04 -8.76 0.44
N ILE A 236 9.24 -8.90 1.50
CA ILE A 236 9.31 -10.07 2.40
C ILE A 236 9.09 -11.41 1.67
N LYS A 237 8.25 -11.41 0.62
CA LYS A 237 8.02 -12.58 -0.26
C LYS A 237 9.26 -13.00 -1.04
N CYS A 238 10.15 -12.06 -1.36
CA CYS A 238 11.41 -12.34 -2.04
C CYS A 238 12.44 -13.03 -1.12
N GLY A 239 12.28 -12.90 0.20
CA GLY A 239 13.10 -13.60 1.19
C GLY A 239 13.00 -15.12 1.12
N ASN A 240 11.91 -15.66 0.56
CA ASN A 240 11.67 -17.11 0.46
C ASN A 240 12.34 -17.75 -0.77
N LEU A 241 12.95 -16.98 -1.67
CA LEU A 241 13.50 -17.47 -2.95
C LEU A 241 14.86 -18.19 -2.84
N GLY A 242 15.33 -18.52 -1.64
CA GLY A 242 16.62 -19.22 -1.49
C GLY A 242 17.85 -18.32 -1.63
N LEU A 243 17.70 -16.99 -1.55
CA LEU A 243 18.80 -16.03 -1.74
C LEU A 243 19.93 -16.24 -0.72
N ASN A 244 21.17 -16.11 -1.17
CA ASN A 244 22.37 -16.13 -0.33
C ASN A 244 22.89 -14.70 -0.13
N ILE A 245 22.52 -14.06 0.98
CA ILE A 245 22.86 -12.64 1.25
C ILE A 245 23.72 -12.57 2.52
N THR A 246 24.83 -13.33 2.51
CA THR A 246 25.77 -13.44 3.65
C THR A 246 26.49 -12.15 4.00
N CYS A 247 26.49 -11.16 3.10
CA CYS A 247 27.08 -9.85 3.36
C CYS A 247 26.27 -9.00 4.36
N ALA A 248 24.99 -9.31 4.59
CA ALA A 248 24.16 -8.64 5.58
C ALA A 248 24.16 -9.37 6.93
N ASN A 249 24.36 -8.59 7.99
CA ASN A 249 24.30 -9.08 9.36
C ASN A 249 23.19 -8.37 10.18
N ARG A 250 22.51 -7.39 9.60
CA ARG A 250 21.42 -6.65 10.25
C ARG A 250 20.13 -6.76 9.44
N ALA A 251 19.02 -7.00 10.12
CA ALA A 251 17.70 -7.12 9.50
C ALA A 251 16.65 -6.35 10.30
N ILE A 252 15.79 -5.62 9.58
CA ILE A 252 14.63 -4.91 10.13
C ILE A 252 13.39 -5.44 9.43
N CYS A 253 12.41 -5.91 10.19
CA CYS A 253 11.11 -6.33 9.69
C CYS A 253 10.07 -5.22 9.97
N LEU A 254 9.64 -4.54 8.91
CA LEU A 254 8.64 -3.45 8.99
C LEU A 254 7.20 -3.98 8.93
N SER A 255 7.00 -5.23 8.50
CA SER A 255 5.68 -5.82 8.29
C SER A 255 5.67 -7.23 8.86
N LEU A 256 4.78 -7.48 9.82
CA LEU A 256 4.58 -8.82 10.36
C LEU A 256 3.76 -9.66 9.39
N TRP A 257 4.02 -10.97 9.40
CA TRP A 257 3.28 -11.96 8.62
C TRP A 257 2.63 -12.97 9.56
N TYR A 258 1.40 -13.42 9.30
CA TYR A 258 0.70 -14.34 10.21
C TYR A 258 1.42 -15.69 10.38
N ASN A 259 2.18 -16.11 9.37
CA ASN A 259 3.05 -17.28 9.45
C ASN A 259 4.46 -16.87 9.89
N TYR A 260 4.83 -17.28 11.11
CA TYR A 260 6.17 -17.08 11.68
C TYR A 260 7.29 -17.65 10.78
N GLY A 261 7.02 -18.75 10.06
CA GLY A 261 8.00 -19.41 9.19
C GLY A 261 8.57 -18.52 8.08
N ASN A 262 7.76 -17.60 7.54
CA ASN A 262 8.24 -16.62 6.55
C ASN A 262 9.31 -15.70 7.15
N GLU A 263 9.11 -15.30 8.39
CA GLU A 263 10.05 -14.42 9.09
C GLU A 263 11.30 -15.18 9.52
N GLU A 264 11.14 -16.42 9.98
CA GLU A 264 12.26 -17.29 10.31
C GLU A 264 13.15 -17.57 9.08
N GLN A 265 12.55 -17.72 7.91
CA GLN A 265 13.28 -17.80 6.64
C GLN A 265 14.01 -16.48 6.31
N ALA A 266 13.37 -15.33 6.52
CA ALA A 266 13.99 -14.03 6.35
C ALA A 266 15.18 -13.82 7.30
N ARG A 267 15.04 -14.22 8.57
CA ARG A 267 16.11 -14.24 9.59
C ARG A 267 17.25 -15.17 9.18
N GLY A 268 16.95 -16.33 8.62
CA GLY A 268 17.92 -17.28 8.08
C GLY A 268 18.78 -16.72 6.93
N ARG A 269 18.38 -15.60 6.29
CA ARG A 269 19.19 -14.94 5.25
C ARG A 269 20.39 -14.17 5.81
N THR A 270 20.24 -13.59 7.00
CA THR A 270 21.35 -12.89 7.69
C THR A 270 22.09 -13.85 8.61
N ARG A 271 21.38 -14.71 9.35
CA ARG A 271 21.95 -15.76 10.19
C ARG A 271 22.18 -17.04 9.38
N ARG A 272 23.21 -17.03 8.54
CA ARG A 272 23.61 -18.20 7.74
C ARG A 272 24.94 -18.79 8.22
N HIS A 273 25.12 -20.10 8.05
CA HIS A 273 26.40 -20.77 8.28
C HIS A 273 27.48 -20.10 7.43
N GLY A 274 28.53 -19.57 8.07
CA GLY A 274 29.59 -18.78 7.44
C GLY A 274 29.58 -17.28 7.79
N GLN A 275 28.51 -16.77 8.42
CA GLN A 275 28.49 -15.41 8.96
C GLN A 275 29.44 -15.31 10.16
N LYS A 276 30.42 -14.40 10.09
CA LYS A 276 31.42 -14.16 11.15
C LYS A 276 31.02 -13.03 12.09
N LYS A 277 30.12 -12.15 11.65
CA LYS A 277 29.62 -11.03 12.43
C LYS A 277 28.42 -11.43 13.29
N GLU A 278 28.24 -10.76 14.41
CA GLU A 278 26.99 -10.87 15.18
C GLU A 278 25.80 -10.40 14.31
N THR A 279 24.71 -11.15 14.37
CA THR A 279 23.52 -10.89 13.57
C THR A 279 22.40 -10.29 14.41
N TYR A 280 21.80 -9.21 13.93
CA TYR A 280 20.68 -8.54 14.59
C TYR A 280 19.44 -8.64 13.73
N PHE A 281 18.30 -8.98 14.35
CA PHE A 281 16.99 -9.01 13.71
C PHE A 281 16.01 -8.24 14.59
N VAL A 282 15.41 -7.18 14.06
CA VAL A 282 14.49 -6.30 14.78
C VAL A 282 13.14 -6.28 14.08
N ARG A 283 12.06 -6.43 14.85
CA ARG A 283 10.68 -6.18 14.39
C ARG A 283 10.26 -4.79 14.82
N ILE A 284 9.66 -4.03 13.91
CA ILE A 284 9.02 -2.77 14.25
C ILE A 284 7.51 -2.99 14.34
N VAL A 285 7.00 -2.88 15.56
CA VAL A 285 5.59 -3.10 15.90
C VAL A 285 5.01 -1.85 16.54
N VAL A 286 3.73 -1.61 16.30
CA VAL A 286 2.98 -0.52 16.92
C VAL A 286 2.15 -1.10 18.05
N GLU A 287 2.36 -0.59 19.25
CA GLU A 287 1.60 -0.99 20.45
C GLU A 287 0.11 -0.68 20.29
N ASN A 288 -0.73 -1.49 20.94
CA ASN A 288 -2.19 -1.42 20.92
C ASN A 288 -2.78 -1.43 19.50
N SER A 289 -2.16 -2.19 18.59
CA SER A 289 -2.57 -2.24 17.19
C SER A 289 -2.81 -3.67 16.67
N VAL A 290 -3.09 -3.79 15.38
CA VAL A 290 -3.12 -5.10 14.69
C VAL A 290 -1.79 -5.83 14.82
N ASP A 291 -0.65 -5.13 14.98
CA ASP A 291 0.66 -5.77 15.14
C ASP A 291 0.73 -6.63 16.41
N ASP A 292 0.21 -6.14 17.55
CA ASP A 292 0.21 -6.89 18.82
C ASP A 292 -0.63 -8.16 18.71
N ARG A 293 -1.79 -8.05 18.07
CA ARG A 293 -2.65 -9.20 17.79
C ARG A 293 -1.97 -10.18 16.84
N MET A 294 -1.25 -9.68 15.84
CA MET A 294 -0.47 -10.52 14.93
C MET A 294 0.64 -11.28 15.66
N LEU A 295 1.36 -10.64 16.60
CA LEU A 295 2.38 -11.31 17.41
C LEU A 295 1.79 -12.43 18.27
N LYS A 296 0.66 -12.17 18.93
CA LYS A 296 -0.08 -13.17 19.70
C LYS A 296 -0.55 -14.34 18.83
N LEU A 297 -1.04 -14.05 17.62
CA LEU A 297 -1.45 -15.06 16.66
C LEU A 297 -0.28 -15.93 16.17
N GLN A 298 0.88 -15.33 15.90
CA GLN A 298 2.10 -16.07 15.57
C GLN A 298 2.49 -17.02 16.71
N GLU A 299 2.44 -16.54 17.95
CA GLU A 299 2.77 -17.33 19.13
C GLU A 299 1.80 -18.50 19.34
N LYS A 300 0.49 -18.25 19.22
CA LYS A 300 -0.53 -19.31 19.24
C LYS A 300 -0.24 -20.38 18.17
N LYS A 301 -0.05 -19.96 16.92
CA LYS A 301 0.26 -20.91 15.84
C LYS A 301 1.54 -21.70 16.10
N ARG A 302 2.57 -21.08 16.68
CA ARG A 302 3.82 -21.77 17.04
C ARG A 302 3.56 -22.87 18.08
N GLN A 303 2.75 -22.56 19.11
CA GLN A 303 2.35 -23.51 20.14
C GLN A 303 1.48 -24.64 19.58
N ASP A 304 0.62 -24.36 18.60
CA ASP A 304 -0.25 -25.37 17.97
C ASP A 304 0.52 -26.32 17.03
N ILE A 305 1.58 -25.82 16.38
CA ILE A 305 2.39 -26.60 15.41
C ILE A 305 3.34 -27.57 16.11
N GLU A 306 3.89 -27.23 17.28
CA GLU A 306 4.81 -28.11 18.03
C GLU A 306 4.21 -29.52 18.32
N PRO A 307 2.98 -29.63 18.84
CA PRO A 307 2.28 -30.91 18.99
C PRO A 307 1.89 -31.55 17.65
N ALA A 308 1.49 -30.73 16.66
CA ALA A 308 1.02 -31.23 15.37
C ALA A 308 2.14 -31.89 14.54
N MET A 309 3.38 -31.40 14.64
CA MET A 309 4.56 -32.03 14.03
C MET A 309 4.90 -33.39 14.67
N LEU A 310 4.66 -33.55 15.98
CA LEU A 310 4.82 -34.82 16.68
C LEU A 310 3.70 -35.81 16.31
N SER A 311 2.49 -35.32 16.01
CA SER A 311 1.32 -36.15 15.70
C SER A 311 1.03 -36.32 14.19
N GLY A 312 1.78 -35.66 13.30
CA GLY A 312 1.59 -35.70 11.84
C GLY A 312 0.32 -35.01 11.32
N LYS A 313 -0.28 -34.07 12.06
CA LYS A 313 -1.47 -33.31 11.62
C LYS A 313 -1.08 -32.02 10.89
N LEU A 314 -1.82 -31.68 9.83
CA LEU A 314 -1.57 -30.56 8.92
C LEU A 314 -1.78 -29.19 9.60
N GLU A 315 -1.01 -28.17 9.16
CA GLU A 315 -1.17 -26.76 9.58
C GLU A 315 -2.63 -26.28 9.42
N LYS A 316 -3.24 -25.76 10.51
CA LYS A 316 -4.57 -25.13 10.47
C LYS A 316 -4.46 -23.74 9.80
N MET A 317 -5.25 -23.53 8.74
CA MET A 317 -5.48 -22.20 8.13
C MET A 317 -6.14 -21.25 9.13
N LEU A 318 -6.04 -19.94 8.89
CA LEU A 318 -6.73 -18.95 9.73
C LEU A 318 -8.24 -19.17 9.66
N THR A 319 -8.89 -19.23 10.82
CA THR A 319 -10.35 -19.34 10.94
C THR A 319 -11.01 -17.96 10.83
N GLU A 320 -12.32 -17.93 10.57
CA GLU A 320 -13.07 -16.67 10.58
C GLU A 320 -13.02 -15.96 11.93
N GLN A 321 -12.97 -16.71 13.03
CA GLN A 321 -12.84 -16.18 14.38
C GLN A 321 -11.48 -15.48 14.58
N ASP A 322 -10.39 -16.08 14.10
CA ASP A 322 -9.05 -15.47 14.15
C ASP A 322 -9.02 -14.13 13.41
N VAL A 323 -9.70 -14.07 12.26
CA VAL A 323 -9.81 -12.85 11.44
C VAL A 323 -10.61 -11.77 12.19
N ARG A 324 -11.77 -12.10 12.75
CA ARG A 324 -12.60 -11.14 13.52
C ARG A 324 -11.86 -10.59 14.74
N TRP A 325 -11.14 -11.46 15.45
CA TRP A 325 -10.31 -11.07 16.58
C TRP A 325 -9.15 -10.15 16.17
N LEU A 326 -8.48 -10.46 15.05
CA LEU A 326 -7.39 -9.64 14.50
C LEU A 326 -7.85 -8.21 14.19
N PHE A 327 -9.10 -8.02 13.78
CA PHE A 327 -9.68 -6.70 13.49
C PHE A 327 -10.45 -6.08 14.66
N GLY A 328 -10.58 -6.77 15.80
CA GLY A 328 -11.10 -6.20 17.06
C GLY A 328 -12.61 -6.13 17.11
N GLN A 329 -13.27 -6.99 16.33
CA GLN A 329 -14.73 -7.17 16.37
C GLN A 329 -15.17 -8.07 17.52
N THR A 330 -14.22 -8.62 18.27
CA THR A 330 -14.41 -9.49 19.44
C THR A 330 -13.59 -8.92 20.61
N GLN A 331 -14.10 -9.00 21.85
CA GLN A 331 -13.38 -8.46 23.00
C GLN A 331 -12.12 -9.29 23.28
N ALA A 332 -11.15 -8.71 23.98
CA ALA A 332 -9.88 -9.40 24.31
C ALA A 332 -10.05 -10.70 25.12
N GLN A 333 -11.24 -10.94 25.69
CA GLN A 333 -11.61 -12.20 26.37
C GLN A 333 -12.07 -13.30 25.41
N ASP A 334 -12.41 -12.95 24.17
CA ASP A 334 -12.75 -13.87 23.10
C ASP A 334 -11.48 -14.24 22.32
N GLU A 335 -10.44 -14.68 23.03
CA GLU A 335 -9.33 -15.35 22.37
C GLU A 335 -9.90 -16.57 21.63
N PRO A 336 -9.57 -16.78 20.35
CA PRO A 336 -10.10 -17.89 19.58
C PRO A 336 -9.80 -19.19 20.33
N SER A 337 -10.81 -20.05 20.52
CA SER A 337 -10.66 -21.26 21.33
C SER A 337 -9.58 -22.19 20.78
N THR A 338 -9.01 -23.00 21.66
CA THR A 338 -7.89 -23.92 21.40
C THR A 338 -8.31 -25.26 20.77
N ASP A 339 -9.54 -25.36 20.24
CA ASP A 339 -10.09 -26.63 19.76
C ASP A 339 -9.65 -27.00 18.31
#